data_AF-A0A7S2JL62-F1
#
_entry.id   AF-A0A7S2JL62-F1
#
_cell.length_a   1.000
_cell.length_b   1.000
_cell.length_c   1.000
_cell.angle_alpha   90.00
_cell.angle_beta   90.00
_cell.angle_gamma   90.00
#
_symmetry.space_group_name_H-M   'P 1'
#
loop_
_entity.id
_entity.type
_entity.pdbx_description
1 polymer ?
#
loop_
_entity_poly.entity_id
_entity_poly.type
_entity_poly.pdbx_seq_one_letter_code
_entity_poly.pdbx_strand_id
1 'polypeptide(L)'
;EPAVLFVLGPSAVGKSFITETAASQLFGSYHNAVVVDGEVFRDQHRGWCEVVLHGMKKHVLHQDAWAVFKGVKVEDSKKSPTGGKVGVSITQALKTKILTGAVRDRQNIIVPSCANQLDRLEADMEMLIKAGY
;
A
#
# COMPACT_ATOMS: atom_id res chain seq x y z
N GLU A 1 6.26 -13.52 -18.53
CA GLU A 1 4.97 -12.85 -18.24
C GLU A 1 5.11 -12.15 -16.91
N PRO A 2 4.47 -10.99 -16.67
CA PRO A 2 4.55 -10.33 -15.38
C PRO A 2 3.80 -11.15 -14.33
N ALA A 3 4.34 -11.21 -13.12
CA ALA A 3 3.76 -11.95 -12.01
C ALA A 3 3.62 -11.07 -10.77
N VAL A 4 2.73 -11.48 -9.87
CA VAL A 4 2.47 -10.79 -8.60
C VAL A 4 2.86 -11.68 -7.43
N LEU A 5 3.57 -11.10 -6.47
CA LEU A 5 3.85 -11.69 -5.17
C LEU A 5 2.99 -11.00 -4.11
N PHE A 6 2.00 -11.70 -3.58
CA PHE A 6 1.28 -11.29 -2.38
C PHE A 6 2.01 -11.79 -1.13
N VAL A 7 2.39 -10.88 -0.25
CA VAL A 7 3.02 -11.21 1.03
C VAL A 7 2.03 -10.95 2.15
N LEU A 8 1.47 -12.03 2.69
CA LEU A 8 0.45 -11.98 3.73
C LEU A 8 1.06 -12.38 5.08
N GLY A 9 0.79 -11.57 6.10
CA GLY A 9 1.17 -11.94 7.45
C GLY A 9 0.75 -10.91 8.50
N PRO A 10 0.74 -11.30 9.79
CA PRO A 10 0.50 -10.38 10.89
C PRO A 10 1.44 -9.17 10.87
N SER A 11 1.05 -8.09 11.54
CA SER A 11 1.96 -6.95 11.72
C SER A 11 3.22 -7.38 12.47
N ALA A 12 4.37 -6.78 12.13
CA ALA A 12 5.68 -7.02 12.77
C ALA A 12 6.28 -8.45 12.70
N VAL A 13 5.74 -9.37 11.89
CA VAL A 13 6.29 -10.74 11.73
C VAL A 13 7.58 -10.81 10.86
N GLY A 14 8.13 -9.67 10.43
CA GLY A 14 9.30 -9.65 9.54
C GLY A 14 8.98 -9.92 8.06
N LYS A 15 7.80 -9.47 7.58
CA LYS A 15 7.38 -9.64 6.18
C LYS A 15 8.44 -9.17 5.17
N SER A 16 9.15 -8.09 5.45
CA SER A 16 10.16 -7.53 4.54
C SER A 16 11.28 -8.54 4.22
N PHE A 17 11.71 -9.34 5.20
CA PHE A 17 12.74 -10.36 5.01
C PHE A 17 12.27 -11.50 4.09
N ILE A 18 11.05 -11.99 4.33
CA ILE A 18 10.44 -13.05 3.51
C ILE A 18 10.17 -12.52 2.09
N THR A 19 9.77 -11.25 1.97
CA THR A 19 9.48 -10.59 0.70
C THR A 19 10.70 -10.58 -0.21
N GLU A 20 11.88 -10.19 0.30
CA GLU A 20 13.10 -10.11 -0.51
C GLU A 20 13.53 -11.49 -1.04
N THR A 21 13.46 -12.51 -0.17
CA THR A 21 13.81 -13.88 -0.54
C THR A 21 12.85 -14.43 -1.59
N ALA A 22 11.54 -14.32 -1.36
CA ALA A 22 10.52 -14.83 -2.28
C ALA A 22 10.51 -14.06 -3.61
N ALA A 23 10.69 -12.74 -3.58
CA ALA A 23 10.78 -11.92 -4.78
C ALA A 23 12.02 -12.26 -5.61
N SER A 24 13.16 -12.51 -4.96
CA SER A 24 14.37 -12.91 -5.68
C SER A 24 14.22 -14.29 -6.33
N GLN A 25 13.51 -15.21 -5.68
CA GLN A 25 13.19 -16.52 -6.26
C GLN A 25 12.21 -16.41 -7.44
N LEU A 26 11.18 -15.57 -7.32
CA LEU A 26 10.12 -15.46 -8.32
C LEU A 26 10.50 -14.57 -9.52
N PHE A 27 11.23 -13.48 -9.27
CA PHE A 27 11.55 -12.45 -10.27
C PHE A 27 13.04 -12.39 -10.63
N GLY A 28 13.87 -13.29 -10.08
CA GLY A 28 15.33 -13.30 -10.22
C GLY A 28 16.05 -12.23 -9.39
N SER A 29 15.36 -11.15 -9.02
CA SER A 29 15.85 -10.12 -8.11
C SER A 29 14.66 -9.37 -7.51
N TYR A 30 14.76 -8.97 -6.24
CA TYR A 30 13.81 -8.05 -5.62
C TYR A 30 13.63 -6.74 -6.41
N HIS A 31 14.69 -6.25 -7.06
CA HIS A 31 14.66 -5.00 -7.85
C HIS A 31 13.94 -5.12 -9.19
N ASN A 32 13.58 -6.33 -9.62
CA ASN A 32 12.82 -6.56 -10.85
C ASN A 32 11.31 -6.41 -10.66
N ALA A 33 10.86 -5.89 -9.52
CA ALA A 33 9.45 -5.72 -9.19
C ALA A 33 9.17 -4.37 -8.52
N VAL A 34 7.95 -3.87 -8.73
CA VAL A 34 7.44 -2.67 -8.06
C VAL A 34 6.80 -3.07 -6.73
N VAL A 35 7.27 -2.46 -5.65
CA VAL A 35 6.77 -2.72 -4.30
C VAL A 35 5.67 -1.72 -3.96
N VAL A 36 4.48 -2.20 -3.66
CA VAL A 36 3.31 -1.38 -3.31
C VAL A 36 3.12 -1.37 -1.78
N ASP A 37 4.10 -0.84 -1.06
CA ASP A 37 4.07 -0.76 0.41
C ASP A 37 3.60 0.63 0.90
N GLY A 38 2.70 0.62 1.89
CA GLY A 38 2.24 1.83 2.56
C GLY A 38 3.32 2.49 3.42
N GLU A 39 4.33 1.75 3.86
CA GLU A 39 5.44 2.25 4.67
C GLU A 39 6.31 3.25 3.90
N VAL A 40 6.72 2.89 2.69
CA VAL A 40 7.54 3.75 1.83
C VAL A 40 6.89 5.11 1.59
N PHE A 41 5.55 5.15 1.45
CA PHE A 41 4.83 6.43 1.31
C PHE A 41 4.77 7.23 2.59
N ARG A 42 4.63 6.58 3.74
CA ARG A 42 4.60 7.27 5.02
C ARG A 42 5.93 8.00 5.22
N ASP A 43 7.05 7.33 4.97
CA ASP A 43 8.39 7.90 5.19
C ASP A 43 8.72 9.10 4.29
N GLN A 44 8.03 9.24 3.15
CA GLN A 44 8.17 10.37 2.24
C GLN A 44 7.08 11.45 2.43
N HIS A 45 6.00 11.16 3.17
CA HIS A 45 4.90 12.09 3.34
C HIS A 45 5.24 13.12 4.43
N ARG A 46 5.51 14.36 4.03
CA ARG A 46 5.89 15.46 4.95
C ARG A 46 5.03 15.54 6.22
N GLY A 47 3.70 15.50 6.09
CA GLY A 47 2.80 15.53 7.25
C GLY A 47 2.96 14.33 8.21
N TRP A 48 3.29 13.15 7.70
CA TRP A 48 3.60 11.98 8.54
C TRP A 48 4.95 12.18 9.23
N CYS A 49 5.97 12.62 8.48
CA CYS A 49 7.28 12.93 9.04
C CYS A 49 7.18 13.96 10.18
N GLU A 50 6.35 15.00 10.03
CA GLU A 50 6.12 16.01 11.07
C GLU A 50 5.45 15.42 12.32
N VAL A 51 4.46 14.53 12.16
CA VAL A 51 3.82 13.81 13.29
C VAL A 51 4.81 12.90 14.01
N VAL A 52 5.63 12.15 13.26
CA VAL A 52 6.67 11.27 13.83
C VAL A 52 7.73 12.09 14.54
N LEU A 53 8.25 13.15 13.93
CA LEU A 53 9.24 14.05 14.52
C LEU A 53 8.71 14.70 15.81
N HIS A 54 7.45 15.15 15.81
CA HIS A 54 6.80 15.66 17.02
C HIS A 54 6.74 14.57 18.10
N GLY A 55 6.33 13.36 17.73
CA GLY A 55 6.24 12.25 18.67
C GLY A 55 7.58 11.81 19.26
N MET A 56 8.65 11.82 18.45
CA MET A 56 10.02 11.59 18.91
C MET A 56 10.48 12.67 19.89
N LYS A 57 10.22 13.95 19.60
CA LYS A 57 10.59 15.09 20.47
C LYS A 57 9.85 15.10 21.80
N LYS A 58 8.61 14.61 21.83
CA LYS A 58 7.73 14.63 23.02
C LYS A 58 7.62 13.29 23.72
N HIS A 59 8.27 12.24 23.19
CA HIS A 59 8.13 10.84 23.63
C HIS A 59 6.68 10.35 23.66
N VAL A 60 5.79 10.91 22.83
CA VAL A 60 4.38 10.52 22.73
C VAL A 60 3.84 10.77 21.33
N LEU A 61 3.19 9.76 20.73
CA LEU A 61 2.38 9.96 19.53
C LEU A 61 1.02 10.47 19.95
N HIS A 62 0.72 11.72 19.60
CA HIS A 62 -0.58 12.26 19.92
C HIS A 62 -1.65 11.65 18.98
N GLN A 63 -2.64 11.00 19.58
CA GLN A 63 -3.71 10.31 18.87
C GLN A 63 -4.51 11.25 17.95
N ASP A 64 -4.64 12.52 18.33
CA ASP A 64 -5.29 13.58 17.55
C ASP A 64 -4.55 13.87 16.24
N ALA A 65 -3.22 13.97 16.25
CA ALA A 65 -2.40 14.19 15.07
C ALA A 65 -2.49 12.99 14.09
N TRP A 66 -2.54 11.77 14.64
CA TRP A 66 -2.79 10.55 13.85
C TRP A 66 -4.21 10.53 13.26
N ALA A 67 -5.21 10.96 14.04
CA ALA A 67 -6.60 11.05 13.59
C ALA A 67 -6.77 12.10 12.48
N VAL A 68 -6.11 13.26 12.59
CA VAL A 68 -6.08 14.30 11.55
C VAL A 68 -5.43 13.76 10.28
N PHE A 69 -4.25 13.15 10.38
CA PHE A 69 -3.55 12.57 9.23
C PHE A 69 -4.40 11.52 8.50
N LYS A 70 -5.00 10.57 9.24
CA LYS A 70 -5.91 9.56 8.65
C LYS A 70 -7.25 10.13 8.18
N GLY A 71 -7.66 11.28 8.73
CA GLY A 71 -8.86 12.00 8.38
C GLY A 71 -8.75 12.75 7.05
N VAL A 72 -7.53 13.03 6.58
CA VAL A 72 -7.31 13.59 5.24
C VAL A 72 -7.70 12.56 4.19
N LYS A 73 -8.85 12.80 3.57
CA LYS A 73 -9.39 11.99 2.49
C LYS A 73 -9.22 12.73 1.17
N VAL A 74 -8.77 12.02 0.16
CA VAL A 74 -8.77 12.51 -1.22
C VAL A 74 -10.09 12.10 -1.86
N GLU A 75 -10.69 12.98 -2.66
CA GLU A 75 -11.84 12.60 -3.47
C GLU A 75 -11.39 11.53 -4.47
N ASP A 76 -11.86 10.29 -4.28
CA ASP A 76 -11.70 9.27 -5.29
C ASP A 76 -12.72 9.54 -6.41
N SER A 77 -12.26 9.49 -7.66
CA SER A 77 -13.10 9.79 -8.83
C SER A 77 -14.15 8.69 -9.08
N LYS A 78 -14.04 7.57 -8.38
CA LYS A 78 -15.01 6.46 -8.42
C LYS A 78 -16.23 6.82 -7.56
N LYS A 79 -17.39 6.95 -8.21
CA LYS A 79 -18.69 7.09 -7.52
C LYS A 79 -18.93 5.87 -6.65
N SER A 80 -19.34 6.08 -5.39
CA SER A 80 -19.92 5.02 -4.57
C SER A 80 -21.10 4.35 -5.30
N PRO A 81 -21.37 3.05 -5.11
CA PRO A 81 -22.63 2.43 -5.53
C PRO A 81 -23.86 3.15 -4.98
N THR A 82 -23.72 3.95 -3.92
CA THR A 82 -24.77 4.77 -3.30
C THR A 82 -24.78 6.25 -3.74
N GLY A 83 -24.03 6.63 -4.79
CA GLY A 83 -24.07 7.98 -5.37
C GLY A 83 -23.29 9.08 -4.62
N GLY A 84 -22.70 8.76 -3.46
CA GLY A 84 -21.79 9.66 -2.74
C GLY A 84 -20.33 9.56 -3.19
N LYS A 85 -19.54 10.63 -3.00
CA LYS A 85 -18.07 10.57 -3.12
C LYS A 85 -17.51 9.83 -1.90
N VAL A 86 -16.87 8.68 -2.09
CA VAL A 86 -16.18 7.98 -1.00
C VAL A 86 -14.78 8.56 -0.91
N GLY A 87 -14.50 9.29 0.16
CA GLY A 87 -13.15 9.77 0.42
C GLY A 87 -12.24 8.61 0.82
N VAL A 88 -11.14 8.44 0.10
CA VAL A 88 -10.14 7.39 0.33
C VAL A 88 -8.91 8.02 1.00
N SER A 89 -8.21 7.26 1.86
CA SER A 89 -7.00 7.80 2.49
C SER A 89 -5.92 8.09 1.44
N ILE A 90 -5.12 9.12 1.65
CA ILE A 90 -4.00 9.47 0.75
C ILE A 90 -3.10 8.27 0.46
N THR A 91 -2.75 7.49 1.48
CA THR A 91 -1.91 6.29 1.31
C THR A 91 -2.56 5.28 0.37
N GLN A 92 -3.86 5.08 0.47
CA GLN A 92 -4.57 4.13 -0.38
C GLN A 92 -4.69 4.66 -1.82
N ALA A 93 -4.98 5.95 -2.01
CA ALA A 93 -5.00 6.56 -3.34
C ALA A 93 -3.64 6.43 -4.06
N LEU A 94 -2.54 6.62 -3.33
CA LEU A 94 -1.18 6.45 -3.86
C LEU A 94 -0.87 4.99 -4.21
N LYS A 95 -1.24 4.04 -3.33
CA LYS A 95 -1.11 2.61 -3.62
C LYS A 95 -1.83 2.22 -4.91
N THR A 96 -3.09 2.64 -5.06
CA THR A 96 -3.87 2.39 -6.28
C THR A 96 -3.21 3.00 -7.51
N LYS A 97 -2.67 4.22 -7.41
CA LYS A 97 -1.97 4.88 -8.52
C LYS A 97 -0.74 4.10 -8.96
N ILE A 98 0.08 3.62 -8.02
CA ILE A 98 1.31 2.88 -8.32
C ILE A 98 1.00 1.49 -8.86
N LEU A 99 0.03 0.81 -8.24
CA LEU A 99 -0.44 -0.49 -8.72
C LEU A 99 -0.96 -0.39 -10.15
N THR A 100 -1.78 0.63 -10.46
CA THR A 100 -2.30 0.86 -11.81
C THR A 100 -1.18 1.19 -12.81
N GLY A 101 -0.17 1.97 -12.40
CA GLY A 101 1.00 2.26 -13.21
C GLY A 101 1.81 1.01 -13.54
N ALA A 102 2.11 0.19 -12.52
CA ALA A 102 2.83 -1.07 -12.69
C ALA A 102 2.08 -2.06 -13.60
N VAL A 103 0.75 -2.12 -13.47
CA VAL A 103 -0.12 -2.92 -14.34
C VAL A 103 -0.06 -2.46 -15.79
N ARG A 104 -0.20 -1.15 -16.03
CA ARG A 104 -0.11 -0.56 -17.37
C ARG A 104 1.24 -0.87 -18.02
N ASP A 105 2.31 -0.79 -17.24
CA ASP A 105 3.68 -0.95 -17.72
C ASP A 105 4.13 -2.43 -17.70
N ARG A 106 3.22 -3.37 -17.38
CA ARG A 106 3.45 -4.84 -17.32
C ARG A 106 4.67 -5.22 -16.48
N GLN A 107 4.85 -4.56 -15.35
CA GLN A 107 5.93 -4.82 -14.40
C GLN A 107 5.55 -5.93 -13.41
N ASN A 108 6.53 -6.65 -12.86
CA ASN A 108 6.28 -7.53 -11.71
C ASN A 108 5.89 -6.71 -10.49
N ILE A 109 5.05 -7.26 -9.61
CA ILE A 109 4.46 -6.50 -8.51
C ILE A 109 4.62 -7.27 -7.20
N ILE A 110 5.00 -6.54 -6.15
CA ILE A 110 5.02 -7.05 -4.77
C ILE A 110 3.98 -6.28 -3.97
N VAL A 111 3.02 -7.00 -3.41
CA VAL A 111 1.93 -6.44 -2.61
C VAL A 111 2.04 -6.97 -1.17
N PRO A 112 2.76 -6.26 -0.28
CA PRO A 112 2.76 -6.59 1.14
C PRO A 112 1.42 -6.15 1.75
N SER A 113 0.70 -7.11 2.33
CA SER A 113 -0.59 -6.85 2.98
C SER A 113 -0.66 -7.47 4.37
N CYS A 114 -1.46 -6.85 5.23
CA CYS A 114 -1.84 -7.44 6.50
C CYS A 114 -3.12 -8.25 6.28
N ALA A 115 -3.18 -9.45 6.84
CA ALA A 115 -4.32 -10.36 6.66
C ALA A 115 -5.65 -9.88 7.29
N ASN A 116 -5.72 -8.63 7.77
CA ASN A 116 -6.90 -8.02 8.39
C ASN A 116 -7.75 -7.17 7.42
N GLN A 117 -7.40 -7.11 6.13
CA GLN A 117 -8.14 -6.37 5.10
C GLN A 117 -8.44 -7.26 3.89
N LEU A 118 -9.21 -8.34 4.12
CA LEU A 118 -9.52 -9.36 3.11
C LEU A 118 -10.26 -8.79 1.89
N ASP A 119 -11.34 -8.01 2.09
CA ASP A 119 -12.12 -7.44 0.99
C ASP A 119 -11.25 -6.62 0.00
N ARG A 120 -10.23 -5.94 0.53
CA ARG A 120 -9.30 -5.16 -0.31
C ARG A 120 -8.33 -6.06 -1.06
N LEU A 121 -7.81 -7.07 -0.39
CA LEU A 121 -6.94 -8.06 -1.01
C LEU A 121 -7.66 -8.75 -2.17
N GLU A 122 -8.91 -9.17 -1.97
CA GLU A 122 -9.74 -9.79 -3.00
C GLU A 122 -9.98 -8.84 -4.18
N ALA A 123 -10.33 -7.58 -3.91
CA ALA A 123 -10.52 -6.57 -4.96
C ALA A 123 -9.22 -6.32 -5.77
N ASP A 124 -8.06 -6.25 -5.10
CA ASP A 124 -6.77 -6.10 -5.76
C ASP A 124 -6.43 -7.33 -6.62
N MET A 125 -6.68 -8.54 -6.10
CA MET A 125 -6.49 -9.80 -6.82
C MET A 125 -7.37 -9.89 -8.07
N GLU A 126 -8.66 -9.59 -7.96
CA GLU A 126 -9.59 -9.61 -9.10
C GLU A 126 -9.16 -8.64 -10.21
N MET A 127 -8.72 -7.44 -9.83
CA MET A 127 -8.25 -6.45 -10.78
C MET A 127 -6.97 -6.93 -11.50
N LEU A 128 -6.04 -7.56 -10.78
CA LEU A 128 -4.80 -8.09 -11.36
C LEU A 128 -5.07 -9.26 -12.31
N ILE A 129 -5.96 -10.20 -11.93
CA ILE A 129 -6.40 -11.30 -12.80
C ILE A 129 -7.03 -10.74 -14.08
N LYS A 130 -7.92 -9.74 -13.98
CA LYS A 130 -8.53 -9.06 -15.14
C LYS A 130 -7.50 -8.38 -16.03
N ALA A 131 -6.35 -7.98 -15.48
CA ALA A 131 -5.24 -7.38 -16.22
C ALA A 131 -4.24 -8.40 -16.80
N GLY A 132 -4.49 -9.71 -16.62
CA GLY A 132 -3.66 -10.79 -17.17
C GLY A 132 -2.33 -10.97 -16.41
N TYR A 133 -2.39 -10.86 -15.09
CA TYR A 133 -1.34 -11.25 -14.15
C TYR A 133 -1.60 -12.64 -13.55
#